data_AF-A0A372Q1U0-F1
#
_entry.id   AF-A0A372Q1U0-F1
#
_cell.length_a   1.000
_cell.length_b   1.000
_cell.length_c   1.000
_cell.angle_alpha   90.00
_cell.angle_beta   90.00
_cell.angle_gamma   90.00
#
_symmetry.space_group_name_H-M   'P 1'
#
loop_
_entity.id
_entity.type
_entity.pdbx_description
1 polymer ?
#
loop_
_entity_poly.entity_id
_entity_poly.type
_entity_poly.pdbx_seq_one_letter_code
_entity_poly.pdbx_strand_id
1 'polypeptide(L)'
;MQLLADVFLALIQMATAIKALPTESTEELKEFQQKYIQFHNNKWKQFDYELYLLTYFLHPKFHKKRFIPKTYQLIQRKALALWSKMGGGSKSAFTLTVQMNNYDDFKSPYNFPYIDELQTPQSWWLGCKQSNHYLQELALYILSIVPHSASCERIFSVLNWFTQKR
;
A
#
# COMPACT_ATOMS: atom_id res chain seq x y z
N MET A 1 -7.04 11.33 -8.29
CA MET A 1 -7.23 9.88 -8.47
C MET A 1 -6.61 9.19 -7.28
N GLN A 2 -7.40 8.40 -6.55
CA GLN A 2 -6.99 7.80 -5.28
C GLN A 2 -6.36 6.43 -5.54
N LEU A 3 -5.23 6.13 -4.90
CA LEU A 3 -4.48 4.90 -5.08
C LEU A 3 -4.86 3.86 -4.02
N LEU A 4 -4.62 2.59 -4.32
CA LEU A 4 -4.81 1.51 -3.35
C LEU A 4 -3.94 1.70 -2.08
N ALA A 5 -2.78 2.35 -2.21
CA ALA A 5 -1.91 2.71 -1.08
C ALA A 5 -2.56 3.75 -0.15
N ASP A 6 -3.35 4.68 -0.69
CA ASP A 6 -4.06 5.67 0.11
C ASP A 6 -5.12 5.00 0.98
N VAL A 7 -5.84 4.03 0.40
CA VAL A 7 -6.82 3.20 1.12
C VAL A 7 -6.13 2.36 2.21
N PHE A 8 -4.94 1.84 1.94
CA PHE A 8 -4.16 1.11 2.95
C PHE A 8 -3.78 2.01 4.13
N LEU A 9 -3.23 3.20 3.84
CA LEU A 9 -2.82 4.15 4.85
C LEU A 9 -4.01 4.58 5.72
N ALA A 10 -5.13 4.82 5.07
CA ALA A 10 -6.41 5.10 5.70
C ALA A 10 -6.82 4.03 6.71
N LEU A 11 -6.76 2.75 6.34
CA LEU A 11 -7.08 1.64 7.26
C LEU A 11 -6.12 1.58 8.46
N ILE A 12 -4.83 1.81 8.24
CA ILE A 12 -3.83 1.84 9.32
C ILE A 12 -4.10 3.01 10.29
N GLN A 13 -4.47 4.17 9.76
CA GLN A 13 -4.83 5.33 10.57
C GLN A 13 -6.06 5.05 11.43
N MET A 14 -7.09 4.38 10.89
CA MET A 14 -8.25 3.96 11.69
C MET A 14 -7.84 3.00 12.81
N ALA A 15 -7.04 1.96 12.50
CA ALA A 15 -6.59 1.00 13.50
C ALA A 15 -5.80 1.69 14.64
N THR A 16 -4.98 2.67 14.28
CA THR A 16 -4.20 3.48 15.23
C THR A 16 -5.12 4.34 16.10
N ALA A 17 -6.12 4.99 15.51
CA ALA A 17 -7.11 5.79 16.24
C ALA A 17 -7.94 4.95 17.21
N ILE A 18 -8.39 3.75 16.79
CA ILE A 18 -9.09 2.80 17.66
C ILE A 18 -8.23 2.42 18.86
N LYS A 19 -6.95 2.13 18.63
CA LYS A 19 -6.00 1.74 19.68
C LYS A 19 -5.70 2.88 20.66
N ALA A 20 -5.78 4.13 20.20
CA ALA A 20 -5.54 5.32 21.03
C ALA A 20 -6.72 5.69 21.93
N LEU A 21 -7.87 5.02 21.82
CA LEU A 21 -9.01 5.26 22.70
C LEU A 21 -8.68 4.82 24.15
N PRO A 22 -9.10 5.60 25.16
CA PRO A 22 -8.80 5.30 26.56
C PRO A 22 -9.38 3.96 26.99
N THR A 23 -8.54 3.14 27.63
CA THR A 23 -8.90 1.82 28.15
C THR A 23 -9.73 1.90 29.43
N GLU A 24 -9.59 3.00 30.18
CA GLU A 24 -10.46 3.36 31.31
C GLU A 24 -11.70 4.06 30.78
N SER A 25 -12.74 3.28 30.51
CA SER A 25 -13.99 3.86 30.02
C SER A 25 -15.21 3.02 30.38
N THR A 26 -16.34 3.72 30.46
CA THR A 26 -17.69 3.19 30.66
C THR A 26 -17.99 2.04 29.72
N GLU A 27 -18.88 1.11 30.12
CA GLU A 27 -19.15 -0.08 29.31
C GLU A 27 -19.66 0.23 27.89
N GLU A 28 -20.33 1.38 27.72
CA GLU A 28 -20.72 1.90 26.40
C GLU A 28 -19.52 2.14 25.46
N LEU A 29 -18.40 2.66 25.98
CA LEU A 29 -17.20 2.89 25.15
C LEU A 29 -16.50 1.57 24.81
N LYS A 30 -16.52 0.59 25.71
CA LYS A 30 -15.98 -0.75 25.42
C LYS A 30 -16.82 -1.47 24.36
N GLU A 31 -18.14 -1.42 24.45
CA GLU A 31 -19.03 -1.96 23.42
C GLU A 31 -18.83 -1.26 22.07
N PHE A 32 -18.67 0.06 22.08
CA PHE A 32 -18.38 0.85 20.88
C PHE A 32 -17.04 0.43 20.26
N GLN A 33 -15.98 0.31 21.06
CA GLN A 33 -14.66 -0.17 20.62
C GLN A 33 -14.74 -1.58 20.02
N GLN A 34 -15.45 -2.51 20.66
CA GLN A 34 -15.61 -3.87 20.16
C GLN A 34 -16.34 -3.92 18.81
N LYS A 35 -17.43 -3.16 18.66
CA LYS A 35 -18.15 -3.02 17.38
C LYS A 35 -17.21 -2.48 16.29
N TYR A 36 -16.36 -1.52 16.62
CA TYR A 36 -15.40 -0.95 15.69
C TYR A 36 -14.28 -1.92 15.29
N ILE A 37 -13.72 -2.65 16.25
CA ILE A 37 -12.72 -3.70 16.00
C ILE A 37 -13.32 -4.81 15.11
N GLN A 38 -14.55 -5.23 15.39
CA GLN A 38 -15.24 -6.24 14.58
C GLN A 38 -15.49 -5.76 13.16
N PHE A 39 -15.94 -4.51 12.99
CA PHE A 39 -16.10 -3.87 11.68
C PHE A 39 -14.77 -3.82 10.93
N HIS A 40 -13.71 -3.35 11.59
CA HIS A 40 -12.37 -3.26 11.02
C HIS A 40 -11.86 -4.65 10.59
N ASN A 41 -11.96 -5.67 11.44
CA ASN A 41 -11.52 -7.03 11.14
C ASN A 41 -12.32 -7.66 9.99
N ASN A 42 -13.63 -7.47 9.96
CA ASN A 42 -14.47 -7.96 8.86
C ASN A 42 -14.10 -7.27 7.54
N LYS A 43 -13.81 -5.97 7.58
CA LYS A 43 -13.33 -5.23 6.40
C LYS A 43 -11.94 -5.67 5.98
N TRP A 44 -11.02 -5.87 6.92
CA TRP A 44 -9.67 -6.36 6.66
C TRP A 44 -9.66 -7.71 5.94
N LYS A 45 -10.56 -8.62 6.32
CA LYS A 45 -10.73 -9.93 5.65
C LYS A 45 -11.20 -9.83 4.19
N GLN A 46 -11.89 -8.75 3.82
CA GLN A 46 -12.35 -8.51 2.44
C GLN A 46 -11.23 -7.98 1.54
N PHE A 47 -10.13 -7.51 2.12
CA PHE A 47 -9.01 -6.95 1.38
C PHE A 47 -7.98 -8.02 1.05
N ASP A 48 -7.47 -7.97 -0.19
CA ASP A 48 -6.28 -8.70 -0.60
C ASP A 48 -5.05 -8.07 0.07
N TYR A 49 -4.85 -8.38 1.36
CA TYR A 49 -3.82 -7.77 2.21
C TYR A 49 -2.45 -7.69 1.55
N GLU A 50 -2.07 -8.74 0.81
CA GLU A 50 -0.79 -8.79 0.09
C GLU A 50 -0.72 -7.78 -1.07
N LEU A 51 -1.82 -7.58 -1.80
CA LEU A 51 -1.91 -6.55 -2.85
C LEU A 51 -1.76 -5.14 -2.26
N TYR A 52 -2.38 -4.88 -1.10
CA TYR A 52 -2.25 -3.59 -0.43
C TYR A 52 -0.82 -3.36 0.08
N LEU A 53 -0.18 -4.38 0.67
CA LEU A 53 1.23 -4.31 1.06
C LEU A 53 2.14 -4.03 -0.14
N LEU A 54 1.93 -4.73 -1.25
CA LEU A 54 2.69 -4.52 -2.48
C LEU A 54 2.48 -3.11 -3.02
N THR A 55 1.25 -2.59 -3.01
CA THR A 55 0.99 -1.24 -3.49
C THR A 55 1.62 -0.18 -2.60
N TYR A 56 1.62 -0.40 -1.29
CA TYR A 56 2.30 0.46 -0.33
C TYR A 56 3.83 0.42 -0.52
N PHE A 57 4.41 -0.76 -0.76
CA PHE A 57 5.83 -0.91 -1.13
C PHE A 57 6.16 -0.11 -2.41
N LEU A 58 5.35 -0.25 -3.46
CA LEU A 58 5.56 0.44 -4.75
C LEU A 58 5.22 1.93 -4.73
N HIS A 59 4.73 2.47 -3.61
CA HIS A 59 4.44 3.89 -3.52
C HIS A 59 5.74 4.68 -3.25
N PRO A 60 6.18 5.59 -4.13
CA PRO A 60 7.49 6.23 -4.02
C PRO A 60 7.68 7.02 -2.72
N LYS A 61 6.63 7.65 -2.20
CA LYS A 61 6.64 8.33 -0.88
C LYS A 61 7.11 7.44 0.28
N PHE A 62 6.88 6.14 0.20
CA PHE A 62 7.16 5.20 1.28
C PHE A 62 8.37 4.29 0.99
N HIS A 63 9.04 4.46 -0.15
CA HIS A 63 10.09 3.56 -0.61
C HIS A 63 11.32 3.48 0.29
N LYS A 64 11.53 4.44 1.20
CA LYS A 64 12.62 4.45 2.19
C LYS A 64 12.31 3.63 3.45
N LYS A 65 11.09 3.11 3.59
CA LYS A 65 10.67 2.34 4.76
C LYS A 65 10.93 0.86 4.52
N ARG A 66 11.89 0.31 5.26
CA ARG A 66 12.19 -1.12 5.22
C ARG A 66 11.09 -1.94 5.87
N PHE A 67 10.77 -3.05 5.24
CA PHE A 67 9.87 -4.05 5.80
C PHE A 67 10.66 -5.08 6.60
N ILE A 68 10.02 -5.66 7.62
CA ILE A 68 10.58 -6.84 8.27
C ILE A 68 10.68 -7.99 7.24
N PRO A 69 11.69 -8.88 7.33
CA PRO A 69 11.96 -9.89 6.30
C PRO A 69 10.74 -10.75 5.92
N LYS A 70 9.93 -11.15 6.91
CA LYS A 70 8.71 -11.94 6.67
C LYS A 70 7.69 -11.19 5.80
N THR A 71 7.49 -9.90 6.04
CA THR A 71 6.57 -9.07 5.26
C THR A 71 7.11 -8.82 3.85
N TYR A 72 8.42 -8.61 3.73
CA TYR A 72 9.06 -8.44 2.42
C TYR A 72 8.90 -9.69 1.53
N GLN A 73 9.03 -10.89 2.11
CA GLN A 73 8.78 -12.15 1.39
C GLN A 73 7.34 -12.25 0.86
N LEU A 74 6.34 -11.79 1.63
CA LEU A 74 4.94 -11.75 1.16
C LEU A 74 4.78 -10.79 -0.02
N ILE A 75 5.39 -9.60 0.06
CA ILE A 75 5.38 -8.59 -1.00
C ILE A 75 6.01 -9.15 -2.28
N GLN A 76 7.19 -9.77 -2.18
CA GLN A 76 7.87 -10.41 -3.31
C GLN A 76 7.02 -11.52 -3.93
N ARG A 77 6.46 -12.41 -3.12
CA ARG A 77 5.59 -13.49 -3.60
C ARG A 77 4.39 -12.94 -4.36
N LYS A 78 3.77 -11.89 -3.84
CA LYS A 78 2.62 -11.25 -4.49
C LYS A 78 3.00 -10.60 -5.82
N ALA A 79 4.13 -9.89 -5.86
CA ALA A 79 4.65 -9.27 -7.07
C ALA A 79 4.90 -10.30 -8.17
N LEU A 80 5.57 -11.41 -7.83
CA LEU A 80 5.85 -12.49 -8.77
C LEU A 80 4.57 -13.20 -9.26
N ALA A 81 3.60 -13.41 -8.38
CA ALA A 81 2.31 -13.98 -8.75
C ALA A 81 1.53 -13.08 -9.72
N LEU A 82 1.54 -11.76 -9.52
CA LEU A 82 0.94 -10.80 -10.44
C LEU A 82 1.70 -10.73 -11.76
N TRP A 83 3.03 -10.72 -11.70
CA TRP A 83 3.88 -10.71 -12.89
C TRP A 83 3.64 -11.93 -13.78
N SER A 84 3.53 -13.12 -13.18
CA SER A 84 3.16 -14.35 -13.88
C SER A 84 1.79 -14.24 -14.55
N LYS A 85 0.79 -13.65 -13.88
CA LYS A 85 -0.54 -13.39 -14.46
C LYS A 85 -0.52 -12.39 -15.62
N MET A 86 0.45 -11.47 -15.64
CA MET A 86 0.67 -10.53 -16.75
C MET A 86 1.38 -11.19 -17.95
N GLY A 87 1.67 -12.50 -17.90
CA GLY A 87 2.38 -13.24 -18.96
C GLY A 87 3.91 -13.27 -18.77
N GLY A 88 4.41 -12.83 -17.62
CA GLY A 88 5.84 -12.82 -17.30
C GLY A 88 6.44 -14.23 -17.16
N GLY A 89 7.52 -14.50 -17.90
CA GLY A 89 8.28 -15.75 -17.80
C GLY A 89 9.38 -15.74 -16.73
N SER A 90 9.98 -16.91 -16.46
CA SER A 90 10.96 -17.10 -15.37
C SER A 90 12.16 -16.13 -15.40
N LYS A 91 12.71 -15.83 -16.59
CA LYS A 91 13.84 -14.88 -16.73
C LYS A 91 13.45 -13.46 -16.33
N SER A 92 12.26 -13.02 -16.74
CA SER A 92 11.72 -11.72 -16.36
C SER A 92 11.36 -11.66 -14.87
N ALA A 93 10.86 -12.75 -14.30
CA ALA A 93 10.58 -12.88 -12.87
C ALA A 93 11.85 -12.73 -12.01
N PHE A 94 12.97 -13.37 -12.41
CA PHE A 94 14.26 -13.18 -11.73
C PHE A 94 14.74 -11.73 -11.81
N THR A 95 14.61 -11.11 -12.99
CA THR A 95 14.96 -9.70 -13.18
C THR A 95 14.11 -8.78 -12.31
N LEU A 96 12.80 -9.06 -12.22
CA LEU A 96 11.88 -8.35 -11.34
C LEU A 96 12.30 -8.45 -9.86
N THR A 97 12.71 -9.64 -9.38
CA THR A 97 13.22 -9.79 -8.01
C THR A 97 14.46 -8.91 -7.75
N VAL A 98 15.41 -8.87 -8.69
CA VAL A 98 16.58 -8.00 -8.59
C VAL A 98 16.17 -6.53 -8.54
N GLN A 99 15.19 -6.13 -9.36
CA GLN A 99 14.67 -4.76 -9.36
C GLN A 99 13.98 -4.39 -8.05
N MET A 100 13.18 -5.29 -7.48
CA MET A 100 12.55 -5.07 -6.16
C MET A 100 13.60 -4.85 -5.08
N ASN A 101 14.66 -5.66 -5.07
CA ASN A 101 15.76 -5.49 -4.12
C ASN A 101 16.49 -4.16 -4.34
N ASN A 102 16.76 -3.78 -5.59
CA ASN A 102 17.38 -2.49 -5.89
C ASN A 102 16.51 -1.30 -5.47
N TYR A 103 15.19 -1.42 -5.59
CA TYR A 103 14.25 -0.41 -5.14
C TYR A 103 14.22 -0.31 -3.60
N ASP A 104 14.18 -1.43 -2.88
CA ASP A 104 14.25 -1.49 -1.41
C ASP A 104 15.60 -0.96 -0.86
N ASP A 105 16.69 -1.20 -1.61
CA ASP A 105 18.03 -0.71 -1.31
C ASP A 105 18.29 0.74 -1.77
N PHE A 106 17.30 1.41 -2.37
CA PHE A 106 17.43 2.78 -2.89
C PHE A 106 18.60 2.91 -3.90
N LYS A 107 18.81 1.90 -4.74
CA LYS A 107 19.80 1.89 -5.82
C LYS A 107 19.23 2.48 -7.10
N SER A 108 20.10 2.97 -7.98
CA SER A 108 19.71 3.43 -9.32
C SER A 108 18.91 2.35 -10.07
N PRO A 109 17.82 2.69 -10.79
CA PRO A 109 17.31 4.04 -11.06
C PRO A 109 16.29 4.57 -10.01
N TYR A 110 16.21 3.97 -8.82
CA TYR A 110 15.19 4.28 -7.80
C TYR A 110 15.68 5.24 -6.70
N ASN A 111 16.89 5.79 -6.85
CA ASN A 111 17.62 6.53 -5.84
C ASN A 111 17.34 8.05 -5.83
N PHE A 112 16.28 8.50 -6.51
CA PHE A 112 15.90 9.91 -6.52
C PHE A 112 14.66 10.15 -5.63
N PRO A 113 14.56 11.32 -4.98
CA PRO A 113 13.47 11.61 -4.06
C PRO A 113 12.13 11.69 -4.80
N TYR A 114 11.05 11.37 -4.09
CA TYR A 114 9.69 11.65 -4.51
C TYR A 114 9.22 12.94 -3.83
N ILE A 115 8.65 13.87 -4.62
CA ILE A 115 8.17 15.18 -4.17
C ILE A 115 6.67 15.27 -4.50
N ASP A 116 5.82 15.22 -3.47
CA ASP A 116 4.36 15.15 -3.59
C ASP A 116 3.78 16.32 -4.41
N GLU A 117 4.38 17.51 -4.30
CA GLU A 117 3.91 18.73 -4.96
C GLU A 117 4.23 18.76 -6.46
N LEU A 118 5.22 17.97 -6.90
CA LEU A 118 5.76 18.02 -8.27
C LEU A 118 5.46 16.77 -9.09
N GLN A 119 5.17 15.64 -8.44
CA GLN A 119 5.07 14.35 -9.10
C GLN A 119 3.91 13.51 -8.56
N THR A 120 3.22 12.82 -9.47
CA THR A 120 2.37 11.68 -9.11
C THR A 120 3.22 10.40 -9.01
N PRO A 121 2.77 9.37 -8.28
CA PRO A 121 3.45 8.08 -8.26
C PRO A 121 3.68 7.49 -9.65
N GLN A 122 2.70 7.63 -10.56
CA GLN A 122 2.84 7.21 -11.95
C GLN A 122 3.98 7.96 -12.67
N SER A 123 4.03 9.29 -12.53
CA SER A 123 5.09 10.10 -13.15
C SER A 123 6.48 9.79 -12.61
N TRP A 124 6.60 9.49 -11.31
CA TRP A 124 7.85 9.08 -10.68
C TRP A 124 8.33 7.74 -11.26
N TRP A 125 7.45 6.73 -11.35
CA TRP A 125 7.77 5.45 -11.98
C TRP A 125 8.16 5.60 -13.45
N LEU A 126 7.49 6.49 -14.20
CA LEU A 126 7.87 6.81 -15.59
C LEU A 126 9.27 7.43 -15.73
N GLY A 127 9.76 8.08 -14.66
CA GLY A 127 11.12 8.63 -14.57
C GLY A 127 12.21 7.58 -14.32
N CYS A 128 11.86 6.40 -13.79
CA CYS A 128 12.80 5.30 -13.55
C CYS A 128 13.18 4.58 -14.86
N LYS A 129 14.01 5.21 -15.70
CA LYS A 129 14.43 4.64 -16.99
C LYS A 129 15.46 3.51 -16.81
N GLN A 130 15.15 2.33 -17.38
CA GLN A 130 16.04 1.17 -17.45
C GLN A 130 15.66 0.28 -18.65
N SER A 131 16.59 -0.54 -19.14
CA SER A 131 16.41 -1.39 -20.34
C SER A 131 15.31 -2.44 -20.16
N ASN A 132 15.35 -3.18 -19.04
CA ASN A 132 14.27 -4.07 -18.61
C ASN A 132 13.49 -3.33 -17.52
N HIS A 133 12.21 -3.02 -17.70
CA HIS A 133 11.46 -2.16 -16.77
C HIS A 133 10.29 -2.88 -16.09
N TYR A 134 10.46 -4.16 -15.74
CA TYR A 134 9.39 -5.01 -15.20
C TYR A 134 8.81 -4.51 -13.88
N LEU A 135 9.63 -4.00 -12.95
CA LEU A 135 9.13 -3.43 -11.69
C LEU A 135 8.32 -2.15 -11.95
N GLN A 136 8.77 -1.31 -12.88
CA GLN A 136 8.05 -0.12 -13.29
C GLN A 136 6.71 -0.49 -13.94
N GLU A 137 6.69 -1.48 -14.83
CA GLU A 137 5.49 -1.98 -15.49
C GLU A 137 4.48 -2.53 -14.47
N LEU A 138 4.95 -3.34 -13.52
CA LEU A 138 4.14 -3.86 -12.42
C LEU A 138 3.58 -2.72 -11.55
N ALA A 139 4.41 -1.71 -11.24
CA ALA A 139 3.96 -0.56 -10.46
C ALA A 139 2.90 0.26 -11.19
N LEU A 140 3.09 0.54 -12.47
CA LEU A 140 2.09 1.25 -13.29
C LEU A 140 0.79 0.46 -13.41
N TYR A 141 0.88 -0.86 -13.58
CA TYR A 141 -0.28 -1.76 -13.58
C TYR A 141 -1.05 -1.64 -12.26
N ILE A 142 -0.38 -1.78 -11.12
CA ILE A 142 -1.01 -1.70 -9.79
C ILE A 142 -1.57 -0.29 -9.52
N LEU A 143 -0.86 0.77 -9.91
CA LEU A 143 -1.32 2.16 -9.75
C LEU A 143 -2.52 2.49 -10.65
N SER A 144 -2.78 1.70 -11.69
CA SER A 144 -3.99 1.82 -12.52
C SER A 144 -5.21 1.13 -11.90
N ILE A 145 -5.02 0.30 -10.87
CA ILE A 145 -6.11 -0.35 -10.15
C ILE A 145 -6.81 0.71 -9.29
N VAL A 146 -7.96 1.17 -9.77
CA VAL A 146 -8.83 2.06 -9.00
C VAL A 146 -9.45 1.25 -7.86
N PRO A 147 -9.27 1.66 -6.59
CA PRO A 147 -9.87 0.95 -5.49
C PRO A 147 -11.39 1.17 -5.55
N HIS A 148 -12.18 0.09 -5.44
CA HIS A 148 -13.63 0.11 -5.69
C HIS A 148 -14.33 1.24 -4.89
N SER A 149 -14.87 2.23 -5.60
CA SER A 149 -15.21 3.58 -5.11
C SER A 149 -16.08 3.60 -3.85
N ALA A 150 -17.18 2.84 -3.83
CA ALA A 150 -18.15 2.90 -2.74
C ALA A 150 -17.64 2.42 -1.36
N SER A 151 -16.60 1.58 -1.34
CA SER A 151 -15.99 1.09 -0.08
C SER A 151 -14.88 2.02 0.40
N CYS A 152 -14.14 2.61 -0.53
CA CYS A 152 -13.05 3.53 -0.24
C CYS A 152 -13.59 4.87 0.24
N GLU A 153 -14.62 5.40 -0.42
CA GLU A 153 -15.30 6.63 0.00
C GLU A 153 -15.81 6.55 1.44
N ARG A 154 -16.41 5.43 1.85
CA ARG A 154 -16.84 5.23 3.24
C ARG A 154 -15.68 5.23 4.22
N ILE A 155 -14.55 4.62 3.85
CA ILE A 155 -13.33 4.62 4.67
C ILE A 155 -12.79 6.06 4.82
N PHE A 156 -12.73 6.83 3.73
CA PHE A 156 -12.31 8.22 3.77
C PHE A 156 -13.28 9.12 4.52
N SER A 157 -14.60 8.93 4.40
CA SER A 157 -15.60 9.67 5.18
C SER A 157 -15.44 9.44 6.68
N VAL A 158 -15.23 8.19 7.08
CA VAL A 158 -14.95 7.82 8.47
C VAL A 158 -13.66 8.48 8.95
N LEU A 159 -12.58 8.42 8.15
CA LEU A 159 -11.31 9.04 8.52
C LEU A 159 -11.40 10.56 8.60
N ASN A 160 -12.10 11.19 7.67
CA ASN A 160 -12.32 12.63 7.71
C ASN A 160 -13.06 13.02 9.00
N TRP A 161 -14.02 12.21 9.46
CA TRP A 161 -14.68 12.42 10.74
C TRP A 161 -13.72 12.31 11.93
N PHE A 162 -12.80 11.33 11.93
CA PHE A 162 -11.80 11.18 13.01
C PHE A 162 -10.65 12.18 12.96
N THR A 163 -10.24 12.60 11.77
CA THR A 163 -9.05 13.43 11.53
C THR A 163 -9.39 14.91 11.31
N GLN A 164 -10.68 15.28 11.35
CA GLN A 164 -11.11 16.66 11.53
C GLN A 164 -10.50 17.20 12.83
N LYS A 165 -9.34 17.85 12.69
CA LYS A 165 -8.82 18.78 13.67
C LYS A 165 -9.88 19.86 13.87
N ARG A 166 -10.43 19.94 15.09
CA ARG A 166 -10.85 21.23 15.64
C ARG A 166 -9.61 22.10 15.83
#